data_AF-A0A7V2U7M6-F1
#
_entry.id   AF-A0A7V2U7M6-F1
#
_cell.length_a   1.000
_cell.length_b   1.000
_cell.length_c   1.000
_cell.angle_alpha   90.00
_cell.angle_beta   90.00
_cell.angle_gamma   90.00
#
_symmetry.space_group_name_H-M   'P 1'
#
loop_
_entity.id
_entity.type
_entity.pdbx_description
1 polymer ?
#
loop_
_entity_poly.entity_id
_entity_poly.type
_entity_poly.pdbx_seq_one_letter_code
_entity_poly.pdbx_strand_id
1 'polypeptide(L)'
;MRNDYGQLVEAWKVDLILDRARRKGFRQDEMEDVQQDVIQAVMDFRFEPEKSNGATENTALTALIDKQLTFIQRGRARHHKHHERFKELMGVRDGQPVQDAMVESQERAIALALDVREAVAKLTPQEQDICAALARGENRFNVAKGLGASRYELDRIIERIREQFQKRGLDAWVRGL
;
A
#
# COMPACT_ATOMS: atom_id res chain seq x y z
N MET A 1 -1.00 -10.23 -23.88
CA MET A 1 0.25 -10.95 -24.18
C MET A 1 0.64 -11.69 -22.89
N ARG A 2 1.17 -12.92 -22.93
CA ARG A 2 1.55 -13.63 -21.68
C ARG A 2 2.99 -13.27 -21.38
N ASN A 3 3.25 -12.53 -20.29
CA ASN A 3 4.62 -12.26 -19.85
C ASN A 3 5.26 -13.59 -19.46
N ASP A 4 6.35 -13.95 -20.14
CA ASP A 4 7.16 -15.13 -19.87
C ASP A 4 8.31 -14.73 -18.94
N TYR A 5 8.32 -15.28 -17.73
CA TYR A 5 9.40 -15.04 -16.77
C TYR A 5 10.54 -16.06 -16.90
N GLY A 6 10.49 -16.93 -17.93
CA GLY A 6 11.54 -17.90 -18.22
C GLY A 6 11.80 -18.84 -17.03
N GLN A 7 13.05 -18.91 -16.58
CA GLN A 7 13.44 -19.73 -15.42
C GLN A 7 13.34 -19.01 -14.07
N LEU A 8 12.98 -17.71 -14.05
CA LEU A 8 12.96 -16.93 -12.80
C LEU A 8 11.77 -17.29 -11.92
N VAL A 9 10.64 -17.67 -12.52
CA VAL A 9 9.42 -18.05 -11.81
C VAL A 9 8.76 -19.23 -12.53
N GLU A 10 8.44 -20.27 -11.77
CA GLU A 10 7.72 -21.44 -12.29
C GLU A 10 6.36 -21.05 -12.86
N ALA A 11 6.02 -21.61 -14.02
CA ALA A 11 4.80 -21.27 -14.76
C ALA A 11 3.51 -21.40 -13.94
N TRP A 12 3.45 -22.40 -13.04
CA TRP A 12 2.27 -22.60 -12.19
C TRP A 12 2.03 -21.45 -11.21
N LYS A 13 3.07 -20.72 -10.79
CA LYS A 13 2.95 -19.54 -9.92
C LYS A 13 2.37 -18.35 -10.70
N VAL A 14 2.78 -18.19 -11.96
CA VAL A 14 2.23 -17.19 -12.88
C VAL A 14 0.74 -17.48 -13.15
N ASP A 15 0.41 -18.73 -13.41
CA ASP A 15 -0.96 -19.16 -13.63
C ASP A 15 -1.82 -18.94 -12.39
N LEU A 16 -1.28 -19.24 -11.21
CA LEU A 16 -1.95 -18.96 -9.94
C LEU A 16 -2.25 -17.45 -9.79
N ILE A 17 -1.31 -16.56 -10.09
CA ILE A 17 -1.55 -15.10 -10.04
C ILE A 17 -2.72 -14.70 -10.93
N LEU A 18 -2.70 -15.11 -12.20
CA LEU A 18 -3.74 -14.77 -13.18
C LEU A 18 -5.11 -15.33 -12.76
N ASP A 19 -5.14 -16.56 -12.27
CA ASP A 19 -6.35 -17.21 -11.78
C ASP A 19 -6.94 -16.49 -10.56
N ARG A 20 -6.10 -16.11 -9.60
CA ARG A 20 -6.54 -15.34 -8.41
C ARG A 20 -7.00 -13.93 -8.82
N ALA A 21 -6.30 -13.25 -9.72
CA ALA A 21 -6.66 -11.92 -10.21
C ALA A 21 -8.02 -11.93 -10.92
N ARG A 22 -8.29 -12.91 -11.78
CA ARG A 22 -9.61 -13.10 -12.40
C ARG A 22 -10.70 -13.32 -11.36
N ARG A 23 -10.48 -14.22 -10.39
CA ARG A 23 -11.46 -14.46 -9.30
C ARG A 23 -11.71 -13.22 -8.44
N LYS A 24 -10.72 -12.33 -8.33
CA LYS A 24 -10.85 -11.04 -7.64
C LYS A 24 -11.54 -9.96 -8.48
N GLY A 25 -11.77 -10.20 -9.78
CA GLY A 25 -12.54 -9.30 -10.65
C GLY A 25 -11.72 -8.24 -11.37
N PHE A 26 -10.41 -8.43 -11.51
CA PHE A 26 -9.57 -7.56 -12.34
C PHE A 26 -9.93 -7.72 -13.83
N ARG A 27 -9.86 -6.63 -14.60
CA ARG A 27 -10.18 -6.61 -16.03
C ARG A 27 -9.01 -7.12 -16.87
N GLN A 28 -9.29 -7.57 -18.10
CA GLN A 28 -8.28 -8.18 -18.96
C GLN A 28 -7.14 -7.22 -19.33
N ASP A 29 -7.44 -5.94 -19.53
CA ASP A 29 -6.49 -4.86 -19.79
C ASP A 29 -5.58 -4.55 -18.59
N GLU A 30 -6.00 -4.92 -17.38
CA GLU A 30 -5.23 -4.70 -16.15
C GLU A 30 -4.35 -5.90 -15.76
N MET A 31 -4.45 -7.02 -16.49
CA MET A 31 -3.80 -8.27 -16.11
C MET A 31 -2.29 -8.18 -16.15
N GLU A 32 -1.73 -7.51 -17.17
CA GLU A 32 -0.28 -7.43 -17.34
C GLU A 32 0.37 -6.64 -16.18
N ASP A 33 -0.23 -5.51 -15.80
CA ASP A 33 0.23 -4.69 -14.68
C ASP A 33 0.12 -5.43 -13.34
N VAL A 34 -1.05 -6.02 -13.08
CA VAL A 34 -1.28 -6.80 -11.84
C VAL A 34 -0.32 -7.97 -11.75
N GLN A 35 -0.05 -8.63 -12.87
CA GLN A 35 0.90 -9.72 -12.92
C GLN A 35 2.31 -9.22 -12.56
N GLN A 36 2.77 -8.09 -13.10
CA GLN A 36 4.07 -7.50 -12.76
C GLN A 36 4.16 -7.06 -11.29
N ASP A 37 3.12 -6.46 -10.73
CA ASP A 37 3.12 -6.06 -9.32
C ASP A 37 3.22 -7.26 -8.38
N VAL A 38 2.49 -8.33 -8.69
CA VAL A 38 2.43 -9.52 -7.84
C VAL A 38 3.66 -10.42 -8.03
N ILE A 39 4.24 -10.49 -9.24
CA ILE A 39 5.38 -11.37 -9.51
C ILE A 39 6.59 -10.99 -8.66
N GLN A 40 6.82 -9.70 -8.41
CA GLN A 40 7.90 -9.24 -7.55
C GLN A 40 7.79 -9.83 -6.14
N ALA A 41 6.60 -9.78 -5.54
CA ALA A 41 6.36 -10.37 -4.23
C ALA A 41 6.50 -11.90 -4.22
N VAL A 42 6.16 -12.57 -5.32
CA VAL A 42 6.34 -14.02 -5.47
C VAL A 42 7.81 -14.40 -5.61
N MET A 43 8.63 -13.60 -6.31
CA MET A 43 10.08 -13.81 -6.40
C MET A 43 10.78 -13.63 -5.05
N ASP A 44 10.33 -12.66 -4.26
CA ASP A 44 10.89 -12.39 -2.93
C ASP A 44 10.43 -13.43 -1.88
N PHE A 45 9.39 -14.21 -2.18
CA PHE A 45 8.83 -15.18 -1.25
C PHE A 45 9.64 -16.48 -1.22
N ARG A 46 10.14 -16.82 -0.03
CA ARG A 46 10.82 -18.09 0.24
C ARG A 46 9.94 -18.95 1.15
N PHE A 47 9.52 -20.09 0.63
CA PHE A 47 8.75 -21.04 1.41
C PHE A 47 9.65 -21.79 2.39
N GLU A 48 9.32 -21.73 3.67
CA GLU A 48 10.03 -22.43 4.74
C GLU A 48 9.08 -23.48 5.37
N PRO A 49 9.18 -24.77 5.00
CA PRO A 49 8.27 -25.82 5.45
C PRO A 49 8.18 -25.91 6.98
N GLU A 50 9.32 -25.78 7.66
CA GLU A 50 9.47 -25.85 9.12
C GLU A 50 8.68 -24.76 9.87
N LYS A 51 8.41 -23.63 9.22
CA LYS A 51 7.66 -22.50 9.80
C LYS A 51 6.20 -22.44 9.33
N SER A 52 5.77 -23.40 8.50
CA SER A 52 4.52 -23.31 7.76
C SER A 52 3.33 -24.02 8.42
N ASN A 53 3.46 -24.56 9.63
CA ASN A 53 2.38 -25.19 10.40
C ASN A 53 1.53 -26.20 9.59
N GLY A 54 2.17 -26.96 8.69
CA GLY A 54 1.50 -27.93 7.82
C GLY A 54 0.88 -27.34 6.54
N ALA A 55 1.00 -26.05 6.29
CA ALA A 55 0.60 -25.44 5.02
C ALA A 55 1.57 -25.83 3.89
N THR A 56 1.03 -26.05 2.69
CA THR A 56 1.83 -26.26 1.49
C THR A 56 2.29 -24.93 0.89
N GLU A 57 3.32 -24.96 0.05
CA GLU A 57 3.79 -23.78 -0.70
C GLU A 57 2.65 -23.15 -1.50
N ASN A 58 1.79 -23.96 -2.12
CA ASN A 58 0.64 -23.49 -2.87
C ASN A 58 -0.34 -22.70 -1.98
N THR A 59 -0.62 -23.18 -0.77
CA THR A 59 -1.48 -22.47 0.19
C THR A 59 -0.84 -21.15 0.63
N ALA A 60 0.47 -21.16 0.92
CA ALA A 60 1.19 -19.97 1.34
C ALA A 60 1.26 -18.90 0.23
N LEU A 61 1.55 -19.31 -1.01
CA LEU A 61 1.55 -18.43 -2.18
C LEU A 61 0.15 -17.91 -2.51
N THR A 62 -0.88 -18.73 -2.39
CA THR A 62 -2.27 -18.28 -2.57
C THR A 62 -2.60 -17.15 -1.60
N ALA A 63 -2.24 -17.29 -0.33
CA ALA A 63 -2.47 -16.27 0.69
C ALA A 63 -1.68 -14.98 0.40
N LEU A 64 -0.41 -15.10 -0.03
CA LEU A 64 0.42 -13.97 -0.44
C LEU A 64 -0.18 -13.22 -1.63
N ILE A 65 -0.55 -13.94 -2.68
CA ILE A 65 -1.13 -13.40 -3.91
C ILE A 65 -2.46 -12.71 -3.59
N ASP A 66 -3.35 -13.34 -2.83
CA ASP A 66 -4.63 -12.74 -2.44
C ASP A 66 -4.45 -11.44 -1.64
N LYS A 67 -3.45 -11.41 -0.76
CA LYS A 67 -3.10 -10.20 0.00
C LYS A 67 -2.66 -9.08 -0.94
N GLN A 68 -1.78 -9.37 -1.91
CA GLN A 68 -1.31 -8.38 -2.87
C GLN A 68 -2.42 -7.90 -3.81
N LEU A 69 -3.24 -8.80 -4.33
CA LEU A 69 -4.39 -8.43 -5.17
C LEU A 69 -5.39 -7.56 -4.42
N THR A 70 -5.69 -7.90 -3.16
CA THR A 70 -6.55 -7.09 -2.30
C THR A 70 -5.92 -5.72 -2.03
N PHE A 71 -4.59 -5.66 -1.91
CA PHE A 71 -3.86 -4.41 -1.76
C PHE A 71 -3.99 -3.51 -2.99
N ILE A 72 -3.76 -4.06 -4.18
CA ILE A 72 -3.89 -3.35 -5.47
C ILE A 72 -5.32 -2.82 -5.64
N GLN A 73 -6.35 -3.63 -5.36
CA GLN A 73 -7.75 -3.18 -5.42
C GLN A 73 -8.05 -2.02 -4.48
N ARG A 74 -7.51 -2.08 -3.25
CA ARG A 74 -7.66 -0.98 -2.28
C ARG A 74 -6.92 0.27 -2.75
N GLY A 75 -5.75 0.12 -3.36
CA GLY A 75 -5.02 1.22 -4.01
C GLY A 75 -5.84 1.90 -5.11
N ARG A 76 -6.47 1.10 -5.98
CA ARG A 76 -7.33 1.61 -7.07
C ARG A 76 -8.60 2.27 -6.59
N ALA A 77 -9.28 1.70 -5.58
CA ALA A 77 -10.43 2.34 -4.96
C ALA A 77 -10.08 3.70 -4.34
N ARG A 78 -8.86 3.84 -3.80
CA ARG A 78 -8.34 5.13 -3.34
C ARG A 78 -8.01 6.07 -4.49
N HIS A 79 -7.30 5.61 -5.53
CA HIS A 79 -7.02 6.42 -6.72
C HIS A 79 -8.30 6.96 -7.37
N HIS A 80 -9.33 6.13 -7.55
CA HIS A 80 -10.60 6.59 -8.10
C HIS A 80 -11.31 7.61 -7.18
N LYS A 81 -11.31 7.37 -5.86
CA LYS A 81 -11.87 8.33 -4.88
C LYS A 81 -11.10 9.65 -4.87
N HIS A 82 -9.78 9.60 -5.00
CA HIS A 82 -8.90 10.77 -5.02
C HIS A 82 -8.97 11.52 -6.34
N HIS A 83 -9.09 10.82 -7.47
CA HIS A 83 -9.25 11.41 -8.79
C HIS A 83 -10.54 12.23 -8.88
N GLU A 84 -11.65 11.65 -8.43
CA GLU A 84 -12.93 12.36 -8.38
C GLU A 84 -12.85 13.59 -7.45
N ARG A 85 -12.21 13.43 -6.29
CA ARG A 85 -11.99 14.56 -5.36
C ARG A 85 -11.03 15.61 -5.90
N PHE A 86 -10.04 15.21 -6.71
CA PHE A 86 -9.10 16.11 -7.37
C PHE A 86 -9.79 16.91 -8.48
N LYS A 87 -10.63 16.27 -9.31
CA LYS A 87 -11.50 16.94 -10.27
C LYS A 87 -12.40 17.98 -9.60
N GLU A 88 -13.00 17.63 -8.46
CA GLU A 88 -13.81 18.55 -7.65
C GLU A 88 -12.98 19.75 -7.15
N LEU A 89 -11.78 19.51 -6.58
CA LEU A 89 -10.92 20.57 -6.02
C LEU A 89 -10.34 21.51 -7.08
N MET A 90 -9.99 20.98 -8.25
CA MET A 90 -9.41 21.75 -9.35
C MET A 90 -10.47 22.39 -10.27
N GLY A 91 -11.76 22.10 -10.05
CA GLY A 91 -12.85 22.61 -10.87
C GLY A 91 -12.77 22.16 -12.35
N VAL A 92 -12.07 21.06 -12.61
CA VAL A 92 -11.84 20.55 -13.97
C VAL A 92 -13.15 19.93 -14.46
N ARG A 93 -13.77 20.57 -15.46
CA ARG A 93 -14.92 20.01 -16.19
C ARG A 93 -14.42 18.97 -17.20
N ASP A 94 -15.25 17.96 -17.47
CA ASP A 94 -14.96 16.90 -18.44
C ASP A 94 -14.45 17.49 -19.77
N GLY A 95 -13.29 17.01 -20.24
CA GLY A 95 -12.82 17.23 -21.61
C GLY A 95 -11.58 18.12 -21.83
N GLN A 96 -10.88 18.60 -20.78
CA GLN A 96 -9.58 19.27 -21.00
C GLN A 96 -8.41 18.27 -20.90
N PRO A 97 -7.53 18.20 -21.92
CA PRO A 97 -6.34 17.35 -21.87
C PRO A 97 -5.34 18.00 -20.92
N VAL A 98 -5.01 17.30 -19.85
CA VAL A 98 -4.06 17.76 -18.84
C VAL A 98 -2.68 17.21 -19.22
N GLN A 99 -1.62 18.03 -19.17
CA GLN A 99 -0.26 17.60 -19.50
C GLN A 99 0.20 16.50 -18.52
N ASP A 100 0.33 15.27 -19.02
CA ASP A 100 0.32 14.01 -18.25
C ASP A 100 1.35 13.92 -17.11
N ALA A 101 2.62 14.29 -17.33
CA ALA A 101 3.69 13.93 -16.38
C ALA A 101 3.79 14.83 -15.12
N MET A 102 3.51 16.14 -15.23
CA MET A 102 3.52 17.04 -14.06
C MET A 102 2.28 16.82 -13.20
N VAL A 103 1.17 16.46 -13.82
CA VAL A 103 -0.11 16.25 -13.14
C VAL A 103 -0.14 14.91 -12.43
N GLU A 104 0.45 13.85 -13.00
CA GLU A 104 0.56 12.57 -12.30
C GLU A 104 1.35 12.68 -10.98
N SER A 105 2.45 13.45 -10.96
CA SER A 105 3.21 13.72 -9.72
C SER A 105 2.40 14.50 -8.69
N GLN A 106 1.65 15.51 -9.14
CA GLN A 106 0.84 16.36 -8.27
C GLN A 106 -0.40 15.62 -7.74
N GLU A 107 -1.06 14.82 -8.56
CA GLU A 107 -2.13 13.90 -8.20
C GLU A 107 -1.65 12.88 -7.16
N ARG A 108 -0.45 12.31 -7.36
CA ARG A 108 0.17 11.37 -6.41
C ARG A 108 0.42 12.02 -5.06
N ALA A 109 0.97 13.23 -5.03
CA ALA A 109 1.21 13.98 -3.80
C ALA A 109 -0.08 14.32 -3.05
N ILE A 110 -1.14 14.70 -3.78
CA ILE A 110 -2.46 15.01 -3.20
C ILE A 110 -3.12 13.74 -2.68
N ALA A 111 -3.10 12.64 -3.43
CA ALA A 111 -3.64 11.35 -3.01
C ALA A 111 -2.97 10.85 -1.72
N LEU A 112 -1.64 10.94 -1.66
CA LEU A 112 -0.87 10.62 -0.44
C LEU A 112 -1.28 11.51 0.73
N ALA A 113 -1.39 12.84 0.53
CA ALA A 113 -1.80 13.76 1.58
C ALA A 113 -3.21 13.47 2.11
N LEU A 114 -4.14 13.07 1.23
CA LEU A 114 -5.49 12.68 1.61
C LEU A 114 -5.53 11.36 2.38
N ASP A 115 -4.74 10.36 1.96
CA ASP A 115 -4.62 9.07 2.65
C ASP A 115 -4.01 9.23 4.04
N VAL A 116 -2.93 10.02 4.17
CA VAL A 116 -2.31 10.34 5.45
C VAL A 116 -3.30 11.06 6.35
N ARG A 117 -4.05 12.05 5.83
CA ARG A 117 -5.06 12.77 6.61
C ARG A 117 -6.17 11.84 7.09
N GLU A 118 -6.69 10.96 6.25
CA GLU A 118 -7.74 10.01 6.63
C GLU A 118 -7.23 8.97 7.66
N ALA A 119 -5.97 8.54 7.54
CA ALA A 119 -5.35 7.64 8.49
C ALA A 119 -5.14 8.30 9.86
N VAL A 120 -4.59 9.52 9.88
CA VAL A 120 -4.36 10.31 11.11
C VAL A 120 -5.67 10.61 11.82
N ALA A 121 -6.73 10.96 11.09
CA ALA A 121 -8.04 11.25 11.67
C ALA A 121 -8.67 10.08 12.44
N LYS A 122 -8.21 8.84 12.20
CA LYS A 122 -8.70 7.63 12.88
C LYS A 122 -7.79 7.18 14.04
N LEU A 123 -6.68 7.87 14.26
CA LEU A 123 -5.84 7.68 15.44
C LEU A 123 -6.47 8.34 16.66
N THR A 124 -6.07 7.91 17.86
CA THR A 124 -6.44 8.58 19.10
C THR A 124 -5.83 10.00 19.18
N PRO A 125 -6.39 10.94 19.97
CA PRO A 125 -5.83 12.30 20.08
C PRO A 125 -4.34 12.32 20.43
N GLN A 126 -3.93 11.47 21.38
CA GLN A 126 -2.52 11.33 21.77
C GLN A 126 -1.61 10.88 20.61
N GLU A 127 -2.08 9.97 19.77
CA GLU A 127 -1.34 9.52 18.59
C GLU A 127 -1.28 10.57 17.49
N GLN A 128 -2.35 11.36 17.32
CA GLN A 128 -2.37 12.49 16.40
C GLN A 128 -1.34 13.54 16.80
N ASP A 129 -1.23 13.85 18.10
CA ASP A 129 -0.24 14.79 18.64
C ASP A 129 1.19 14.29 18.40
N ILE A 130 1.44 13.00 18.58
CA ILE A 130 2.74 12.37 18.27
C ILE A 130 3.05 12.49 16.78
N CYS A 131 2.09 12.17 15.89
CA CYS A 131 2.26 12.33 14.45
C CYS A 131 2.58 13.79 14.07
N ALA A 132 1.87 14.75 14.66
CA ALA A 132 2.08 16.17 14.39
C ALA A 132 3.46 16.65 14.87
N ALA A 133 3.91 16.22 16.05
CA ALA A 133 5.23 16.55 16.58
C ALA A 133 6.37 15.97 15.73
N LEU A 134 6.24 14.70 15.34
CA LEU A 134 7.20 14.06 14.44
C LEU A 134 7.23 14.70 13.05
N ALA A 135 6.07 15.10 12.51
CA ALA A 135 5.99 15.80 11.22
C ALA A 135 6.65 17.18 11.24
N ARG A 136 6.70 17.85 12.41
CA ARG A 136 7.45 19.10 12.61
C ARG A 136 8.96 18.90 12.78
N GLY A 137 9.44 17.66 12.78
CA GLY A 137 10.85 17.33 12.98
C GLY A 137 11.28 17.25 14.44
N GLU A 138 10.34 17.20 15.39
CA GLU A 138 10.68 17.00 16.80
C GLU A 138 11.30 15.61 17.00
N ASN A 139 12.39 15.55 17.77
CA ASN A 139 13.02 14.27 18.08
C ASN A 139 12.20 13.49 19.12
N ARG A 140 12.34 12.17 19.13
CA ARG A 140 11.58 11.27 20.04
C ARG A 140 11.74 11.62 21.52
N PHE A 141 12.90 12.15 21.92
CA PHE A 141 13.14 12.54 23.31
C PHE A 141 12.26 13.73 23.73
N ASN A 142 12.16 14.75 22.88
CA ASN A 142 11.31 15.92 23.12
C ASN A 142 9.83 15.55 23.13
N VAL A 143 9.41 14.67 22.22
CA VAL A 143 8.03 14.16 22.17
C VAL A 143 7.69 13.38 23.45
N ALA A 144 8.57 12.47 23.89
CA ALA A 144 8.37 11.71 25.13
C ALA A 144 8.28 12.63 26.35
N LYS A 145 9.17 13.62 26.44
CA LYS A 145 9.18 14.63 27.51
C LYS A 145 7.89 15.47 27.52
N GLY A 146 7.42 15.90 26.36
CA GLY A 146 6.18 16.68 26.23
C GLY A 146 4.92 15.90 26.63
N LEU A 147 4.93 14.59 26.45
CA LEU A 147 3.83 13.69 26.81
C LEU A 147 3.91 13.16 28.26
N GLY A 148 5.02 13.42 28.97
CA GLY A 148 5.28 12.82 30.27
C GLY A 148 5.46 11.29 30.21
N ALA A 149 5.79 10.74 29.03
CA ALA A 149 5.91 9.31 28.80
C ALA A 149 7.38 8.87 28.78
N SER A 150 7.62 7.61 29.15
CA SER A 150 8.93 6.98 28.96
C SER A 150 9.22 6.76 27.47
N ARG A 151 10.51 6.64 27.13
CA ARG A 151 10.95 6.30 25.77
C ARG A 151 10.31 5.00 25.26
N TYR A 152 10.19 3.99 26.12
CA TYR A 152 9.61 2.70 25.77
C TYR A 152 8.11 2.81 25.45
N GLU A 153 7.37 3.62 26.20
CA GLU A 153 5.95 3.88 25.92
C GLU A 153 5.77 4.63 24.59
N LEU A 154 6.61 5.63 24.33
CA LEU A 154 6.59 6.34 23.04
C LEU A 154 6.89 5.39 21.87
N ASP A 155 7.92 4.54 21.98
CA ASP A 155 8.27 3.59 20.94
C ASP A 155 7.11 2.58 20.69
N ARG A 156 6.41 2.12 21.73
CA ARG A 156 5.19 1.29 21.58
C ARG A 156 4.06 2.02 20.85
N ILE A 157 3.83 3.30 21.17
CA ILE A 157 2.78 4.08 20.51
C ILE A 157 3.13 4.30 19.04
N ILE A 158 4.39 4.62 18.73
CA ILE A 158 4.88 4.75 17.35
C ILE A 158 4.70 3.44 16.58
N GLU A 159 4.98 2.30 17.19
CA GLU A 159 4.80 1.00 16.53
C GLU A 159 3.31 0.73 16.24
N ARG A 160 2.42 1.05 17.18
CA ARG A 160 0.97 0.96 16.96
C ARG A 160 0.49 1.86 15.82
N ILE A 161 1.00 3.09 15.74
CA ILE A 161 0.71 4.02 14.62
C ILE A 161 1.21 3.41 13.30
N ARG A 162 2.42 2.85 13.28
CA ARG A 162 3.01 2.19 12.11
C ARG A 162 2.15 1.03 11.63
N GLU A 163 1.70 0.16 12.53
CA GLU A 163 0.79 -0.94 12.20
C GLU A 163 -0.54 -0.44 11.61
N GLN A 164 -1.10 0.64 12.16
CA GLN A 164 -2.33 1.25 11.63
C GLN A 164 -2.13 1.80 10.21
N PHE A 165 -0.97 2.40 9.94
CA PHE A 165 -0.63 2.92 8.62
C PHE A 165 -0.39 1.78 7.61
N GLN A 166 0.29 0.71 8.03
CA GLN A 166 0.47 -0.50 7.21
C GLN A 166 -0.86 -1.20 6.90
N LYS A 167 -1.76 -1.32 7.87
CA LYS A 167 -3.12 -1.87 7.65
C LYS A 167 -3.91 -1.08 6.60
N ARG A 168 -3.60 0.22 6.44
CA ARG A 168 -4.21 1.11 5.45
C ARG A 168 -3.43 1.14 4.12
N GLY A 169 -2.24 0.58 4.09
CA GLY A 169 -1.38 0.50 2.92
C GLY A 169 -0.60 1.77 2.60
N LEU A 170 -0.33 2.59 3.62
CA LEU A 170 0.51 3.78 3.48
C LEU A 170 2.01 3.45 3.28
N ASP A 171 2.43 2.23 3.60
CA ASP A 171 3.79 1.75 3.42
C ASP A 171 4.19 1.59 1.95
N ALA A 172 3.25 1.28 1.05
CA ALA A 172 3.54 1.19 -0.38
C ALA A 172 3.87 2.55 -1.00
N TRP A 173 3.32 3.65 -0.47
CA TRP A 173 3.68 4.99 -0.92
C TRP A 173 5.15 5.32 -0.64
N VAL A 174 5.69 4.81 0.47
CA VAL A 174 7.08 5.06 0.89
C VAL A 174 8.07 4.13 0.19
N ARG A 175 7.65 2.92 -0.20
CA ARG A 175 8.49 1.95 -0.92
C ARG A 175 8.60 2.20 -2.42
N GLY A 176 7.68 2.98 -2.99
CA GLY A 176 7.68 3.40 -4.39
C GLY A 176 8.26 4.80 -4.63
N LEU A 177 9.19 5.23 -3.75
CA LEU A 177 10.01 6.43 -3.88
C LEU A 177 11.48 6.02 -4.03
#